data_AF-A0A965BVZ0-F1
#
_entry.id   AF-A0A965BVZ0-F1
#
_cell.length_a   1.000
_cell.length_b   1.000
_cell.length_c   1.000
_cell.angle_alpha   90.00
_cell.angle_beta   90.00
_cell.angle_gamma   90.00
#
_symmetry.space_group_name_H-M   'P 1'
#
loop_
_entity.id
_entity.type
_entity.pdbx_description
1 polymer ?
#
loop_
_entity_poly.entity_id
_entity_poly.type
_entity_poly.pdbx_seq_one_letter_code
_entity_poly.pdbx_strand_id
1 'polypeptide(L)' 'AVKYIRRIEELVEAPVVLLSTSPERDDTIMMRDPFAG' A
#
# COMPACT_ATOMS: atom_id res chain seq x y z
N ALA A 1 5.98 7.92 7.15
CA ALA A 1 5.04 7.15 6.31
C ALA A 1 4.34 6.02 7.07
N VAL A 2 5.08 5.05 7.66
CA VAL A 2 4.48 3.84 8.27
C VAL A 2 3.34 4.11 9.27
N LYS A 3 3.50 5.06 10.20
CA LYS A 3 2.45 5.42 11.18
C LYS A 3 1.17 5.96 10.53
N TYR A 4 1.31 6.68 9.43
CA TYR A 4 0.17 7.26 8.69
C TYR A 4 -0.58 6.17 7.93
N ILE A 5 0.14 5.26 7.27
CA ILE A 5 -0.44 4.11 6.57
C ILE A 5 -1.24 3.24 7.55
N ARG A 6 -0.64 2.90 8.70
CA ARG A 6 -1.34 2.12 9.75
C ARG A 6 -2.64 2.80 10.20
N ARG A 7 -2.62 4.12 10.37
CA ARG A 7 -3.82 4.86 10.74
C ARG A 7 -4.92 4.78 9.67
N ILE A 8 -4.56 4.77 8.38
CA ILE A 8 -5.52 4.61 7.29
C ILE A 8 -6.08 3.18 7.28
N GLU A 9 -5.23 2.17 7.44
CA GLU A 9 -5.65 0.77 7.49
C GLU A 9 -6.67 0.53 8.62
N GLU A 10 -6.45 1.13 9.79
CA GLU A 10 -7.40 1.09 10.92
C GLU A 10 -8.73 1.77 10.60
N LEU A 11 -8.71 2.89 9.86
CA LEU A 11 -9.92 3.68 9.56
C LEU A 11 -10.78 3.06 8.46
N VAL A 12 -10.16 2.41 7.48
CA VAL A 12 -10.82 1.82 6.31
C VAL A 12 -11.08 0.32 6.51
N GLU A 13 -10.54 -0.26 7.59
CA GLU A 13 -10.66 -1.68 7.92
C GLU A 13 -10.12 -2.60 6.81
N ALA A 14 -9.12 -2.13 6.05
CA ALA A 14 -8.53 -2.85 4.93
C ALA A 14 -7.02 -2.59 4.84
N PRO A 15 -6.21 -3.60 4.46
CA PRO A 15 -4.76 -3.47 4.35
C PRO A 15 -4.35 -2.76 3.06
N VAL A 16 -3.22 -2.04 3.11
CA VAL A 16 -2.58 -1.48 1.91
C VAL A 16 -1.75 -2.55 1.22
N VAL A 17 -2.06 -2.84 -0.04
CA VAL A 17 -1.36 -3.86 -0.84
C VAL A 17 -0.35 -3.28 -1.84
N LEU A 18 -0.56 -2.04 -2.29
CA LEU A 18 0.29 -1.30 -3.22
C LEU A 18 0.46 0.15 -2.75
N LEU A 19 1.67 0.71 -2.89
CA LEU A 19 1.97 2.10 -2.59
C LEU A 19 2.81 2.73 -3.70
N SER A 20 2.19 3.58 -4.52
CA SER A 20 2.90 4.40 -5.51
C SER A 20 3.53 5.61 -4.82
N THR A 21 4.83 5.81 -5.07
CA THR A 21 5.62 6.91 -4.47
C THR A 21 6.06 7.96 -5.49
N SER A 22 5.87 7.68 -6.78
CA SER A 22 6.05 8.62 -7.89
C SER A 22 5.15 8.23 -9.07
N PRO A 23 5.08 9.05 -10.14
CA PRO A 23 4.40 8.70 -11.39
C PRO A 23 5.07 7.54 -12.15
N GLU A 24 6.36 7.27 -11.88
CA GLU A 24 7.12 6.22 -12.55
C GLU A 24 6.68 4.84 -12.06
N ARG A 25 6.64 3.89 -13.00
CA ARG A 25 6.11 2.55 -12.73
C ARG A 25 6.88 1.80 -11.65
N ASP A 26 8.21 1.90 -11.68
CA ASP A 26 9.11 1.16 -10.79
C ASP A 26 9.17 1.75 -9.37
N ASP A 27 8.64 2.97 -9.19
CA ASP A 27 8.54 3.65 -7.89
C ASP A 27 7.27 3.24 -7.12
N THR A 28 6.94 1.95 -7.19
CA THR A 28 5.79 1.34 -6.51
C THR A 28 6.25 0.25 -5.56
N ILE A 29 5.85 0.36 -4.29
CA ILE A 29 6.11 -0.65 -3.27
C ILE A 29 4.94 -1.63 -3.26
N MET A 30 5.20 -2.90 -3.60
CA MET A 30 4.23 -3.99 -3.47
C MET A 30 4.42 -4.69 -2.13
N MET A 31 3.43 -4.56 -1.26
CA MET A 31 3.43 -5.21 0.07
C MET A 31 2.89 -6.64 -0.02
N ARG A 32 1.85 -6.81 -0.83
CA ARG A 32 1.23 -8.09 -1.16
C ARG A 32 0.76 -8.04 -2.60
N ASP A 33 0.98 -9.11 -3.36
CA ASP A 33 0.45 -9.22 -4.71
C ASP A 33 -1.08 -9.37 -4.66
N PRO A 34 -1.86 -8.45 -5.27
CA PRO A 34 -3.31 -8.52 -5.28
C PRO A 34 -3.87 -9.70 -6.09
N PHE A 35 -3.05 -10.37 -6.91
CA PHE A 35 -3.42 -11.52 -7.73
C PHE A 35 -2.82 -12.84 -7.24
N ALA A 36 -2.01 -12.82 -6.19
CA ALA A 36 -1.55 -14.04 -5.53
C ALA A 36 -2.71 -14.65 -4.72
N GLY A 37 -3.41 -15.61 -5.35
CA GLY A 37 -4.42 -16.47 -4.74
C GLY A 37 -3.81 -17.46 -3.75
#